data_AF-A0A8B2NW30-F1
#
_entry.id   AF-A0A8B2NW30-F1
#
_cell.length_a   1.000
_cell.length_b   1.000
_cell.length_c   1.000
_cell.angle_alpha   90.00
_cell.angle_beta   90.00
_cell.angle_gamma   90.00
#
_symmetry.space_group_name_H-M   'P 1'
#
loop_
_entity.id
_entity.type
_entity.pdbx_description
1 polymer ?
#
loop_
_entity_poly.entity_id
_entity_poly.type
_entity_poly.pdbx_seq_one_letter_code
_entity_poly.pdbx_strand_id
1 'polypeptide(L)'
;MKVLTDTVLSKSAFSTDIDVPIEKIDIADWLFNLPEAEYKRCCAPDHIGAGTTATDDGKRMSINVEMIGTALVIQHYVAEEAGPTYCRMNSISDVFTAAGRTQVNVVWELNAEKIEGGRTRYTNSVTAHPTDAFMAFIAEHGITYEDAAAARQSAGGDHNRRETPLFAASIARKALGEPNPT
;
A
#
# COMPACT_ATOMS: atom_id res chain seq x y z
N MET A 1 -9.04 20.08 -4.36
CA MET A 1 -7.78 19.47 -3.93
C MET A 1 -7.00 19.08 -5.17
N LYS A 2 -5.73 19.44 -5.22
CA LYS A 2 -4.80 19.21 -6.33
C LYS A 2 -3.66 18.31 -5.88
N VAL A 3 -3.33 17.29 -6.67
CA VAL A 3 -2.12 16.48 -6.48
C VAL A 3 -0.96 17.11 -7.25
N LEU A 4 0.20 17.20 -6.63
CA LEU A 4 1.43 17.71 -7.25
C LEU A 4 2.21 16.52 -7.83
N THR A 5 1.76 16.00 -8.97
CA THR A 5 2.28 14.76 -9.56
C THR A 5 3.76 14.80 -9.94
N ASP A 6 4.28 16.00 -10.24
CA ASP A 6 5.71 16.20 -10.59
C ASP A 6 6.62 16.24 -9.35
N THR A 7 6.05 16.13 -8.15
CA THR A 7 6.77 16.17 -6.87
C THR A 7 6.58 14.85 -6.14
N VAL A 8 7.68 14.18 -5.79
CA VAL A 8 7.65 12.89 -5.08
C VAL A 8 7.93 13.11 -3.61
N LEU A 9 6.94 12.83 -2.76
CA LEU A 9 7.06 12.91 -1.30
C LEU A 9 7.83 11.71 -0.73
N SER A 10 7.56 10.52 -1.25
CA SER A 10 8.32 9.30 -0.92
C SER A 10 8.14 8.24 -1.99
N LYS A 11 9.13 7.38 -2.17
CA LYS A 11 9.05 6.21 -3.04
C LYS A 11 9.77 5.02 -2.43
N SER A 12 9.14 3.85 -2.48
CA SER A 12 9.73 2.60 -2.01
C SER A 12 9.27 1.44 -2.88
N ALA A 13 10.14 0.46 -3.06
CA ALA A 13 9.84 -0.79 -3.73
C ALA A 13 10.67 -1.90 -3.08
N PHE A 14 10.00 -2.97 -2.65
CA PHE A 14 10.67 -4.15 -2.09
C PHE A 14 10.13 -5.40 -2.77
N SER A 15 10.96 -6.42 -2.84
CA SER A 15 10.62 -7.69 -3.48
C SER A 15 10.83 -8.88 -2.55
N THR A 16 10.06 -9.93 -2.76
CA THR A 16 10.22 -11.22 -2.09
C THR A 16 9.93 -12.34 -3.08
N ASP A 17 10.81 -13.33 -3.12
CA ASP A 17 10.63 -14.51 -3.94
C ASP A 17 9.81 -15.56 -3.20
N ILE A 18 8.85 -16.17 -3.89
CA ILE A 18 7.99 -17.21 -3.36
C ILE A 18 8.04 -18.46 -4.25
N ASP A 19 7.94 -19.63 -3.62
CA ASP A 19 8.01 -20.93 -4.27
C ASP A 19 6.66 -21.34 -4.87
N VAL A 20 6.08 -20.43 -5.66
CA VAL A 20 4.79 -20.59 -6.33
C VAL A 20 4.95 -20.21 -7.80
N PRO A 21 4.47 -21.04 -8.75
CA PRO A 21 4.49 -20.69 -10.16
C PRO A 21 3.54 -19.52 -10.43
N ILE A 22 3.96 -18.58 -11.28
CA ILE A 22 3.21 -17.35 -11.57
C ILE A 22 1.78 -17.65 -12.06
N GLU A 23 1.59 -18.78 -12.71
CA GLU A 23 0.30 -19.23 -13.25
C GLU A 23 -0.74 -19.53 -12.15
N LYS A 24 -0.33 -19.63 -10.88
CA LYS A 24 -1.23 -19.76 -9.72
C LYS A 24 -1.46 -18.43 -8.99
N ILE A 25 -0.75 -17.38 -9.34
CA ILE A 25 -0.82 -16.09 -8.66
C ILE A 25 -2.02 -15.31 -9.19
N ASP A 26 -2.87 -14.86 -8.26
CA ASP A 26 -3.92 -13.88 -8.52
C ASP A 26 -3.89 -12.79 -7.43
N ILE A 27 -3.13 -11.72 -7.69
CA ILE A 27 -2.99 -10.57 -6.79
C ILE A 27 -4.33 -9.88 -6.61
N ALA A 28 -5.13 -9.73 -7.67
CA ALA A 28 -6.42 -9.06 -7.58
C ALA A 28 -7.40 -9.87 -6.70
N ASP A 29 -7.48 -11.19 -6.88
CA ASP A 29 -8.33 -12.04 -6.04
C ASP A 29 -7.86 -12.01 -4.57
N TRP A 30 -6.55 -12.09 -4.32
CA TRP A 30 -6.00 -11.98 -2.97
C TRP A 30 -6.34 -10.63 -2.33
N LEU A 31 -6.06 -9.52 -3.04
CA LEU A 31 -6.21 -8.17 -2.51
C LEU A 31 -7.66 -7.86 -2.14
N PHE A 32 -8.60 -8.13 -3.04
CA PHE A 32 -10.01 -7.74 -2.85
C PHE A 32 -10.81 -8.73 -1.99
N ASN A 33 -10.20 -9.84 -1.56
CA ASN A 33 -10.80 -10.82 -0.65
C ASN A 33 -9.93 -11.10 0.59
N LEU A 34 -8.97 -10.24 0.90
CA LEU A 34 -8.06 -10.43 2.05
C LEU A 34 -8.84 -10.31 3.37
N PRO A 35 -8.84 -11.34 4.24
CA PRO A 35 -9.49 -11.22 5.54
C PRO A 35 -8.78 -10.21 6.45
N GLU A 36 -9.53 -9.44 7.23
CA GLU A 36 -8.96 -8.40 8.12
C GLU A 36 -7.86 -8.93 9.04
N ALA A 37 -8.08 -10.08 9.68
CA ALA A 37 -7.07 -10.69 10.56
C ALA A 37 -5.77 -11.01 9.82
N GLU A 38 -5.85 -11.37 8.54
CA GLU A 38 -4.67 -11.62 7.71
C GLU A 38 -3.97 -10.32 7.32
N TYR A 39 -4.74 -9.30 6.90
CA TYR A 39 -4.20 -7.97 6.66
C TYR A 39 -3.39 -7.46 7.87
N LYS A 40 -3.95 -7.58 9.08
CA LYS A 40 -3.26 -7.18 10.33
C LYS A 40 -1.94 -7.93 10.56
N ARG A 41 -1.90 -9.23 10.23
CA ARG A 41 -0.66 -10.03 10.32
C ARG A 41 0.39 -9.61 9.31
N CYS A 42 -0.01 -9.06 8.17
CA CYS A 42 0.93 -8.63 7.14
C CYS A 42 1.78 -7.42 7.54
N CYS A 43 1.42 -6.65 8.58
CA CYS A 43 2.30 -5.59 9.09
C CYS A 43 1.96 -5.24 10.54
N ALA A 44 2.10 -6.19 11.47
CA ALA A 44 1.85 -5.90 12.89
C ALA A 44 2.94 -4.98 13.48
N PRO A 45 2.58 -3.99 14.34
CA PRO A 45 1.23 -3.64 14.80
C PRO A 45 0.52 -2.59 13.92
N ASP A 46 1.13 -2.18 12.81
CA ASP A 46 0.74 -1.00 12.05
C ASP A 46 -0.57 -1.17 11.27
N HIS A 47 -0.85 -2.35 10.72
CA HIS A 47 -2.13 -2.63 10.07
C HIS A 47 -3.24 -2.76 11.12
N ILE A 48 -4.22 -1.85 11.08
CA ILE A 48 -5.32 -1.78 12.05
C ILE A 48 -6.55 -2.51 11.52
N GLY A 49 -6.93 -2.23 10.26
CA GLY A 49 -8.06 -2.87 9.60
C GLY A 49 -8.09 -2.56 8.10
N ALA A 50 -8.78 -3.41 7.34
CA ALA A 50 -9.00 -3.21 5.92
C ALA A 50 -10.39 -3.74 5.51
N GLY A 51 -10.93 -3.17 4.43
CA GLY A 51 -12.19 -3.62 3.84
C GLY A 51 -12.29 -3.24 2.38
N THR A 52 -13.14 -3.92 1.63
CA THR A 52 -13.31 -3.69 0.19
C THR A 52 -14.69 -3.12 -0.11
N THR A 53 -14.75 -2.22 -1.07
CA THR A 53 -15.98 -1.53 -1.49
C THR A 53 -15.86 -1.14 -2.96
N ALA A 54 -16.73 -0.26 -3.45
CA ALA A 54 -16.64 0.30 -4.77
C ALA A 54 -16.93 1.81 -4.78
N THR A 55 -16.43 2.49 -5.80
CA THR A 55 -16.85 3.85 -6.16
C THR A 55 -18.28 3.86 -6.73
N ASP A 56 -18.88 5.04 -6.86
CA ASP A 56 -20.22 5.20 -7.45
C ASP A 56 -20.30 4.68 -8.90
N ASP A 57 -19.19 4.73 -9.66
CA ASP A 57 -19.07 4.18 -11.01
C ASP A 57 -18.67 2.70 -11.04
N GLY A 58 -18.61 2.03 -9.87
CA GLY A 58 -18.43 0.60 -9.74
C GLY A 58 -16.97 0.11 -9.78
N LYS A 59 -15.97 1.00 -9.71
CA LYS A 59 -14.57 0.59 -9.61
C LYS A 59 -14.29 0.01 -8.24
N ARG A 60 -13.59 -1.13 -8.19
CA ARG A 60 -13.19 -1.78 -6.94
C ARG A 60 -12.32 -0.86 -6.10
N MET A 61 -12.54 -0.89 -4.79
CA MET A 61 -11.77 -0.15 -3.81
C MET A 61 -11.28 -1.03 -2.67
N SER A 62 -10.11 -0.68 -2.12
CA SER A 62 -9.65 -1.13 -0.81
C SER A 62 -9.57 0.08 0.12
N ILE A 63 -10.18 -0.04 1.29
CA ILE A 63 -10.03 0.91 2.38
C ILE A 63 -9.06 0.31 3.38
N ASN A 64 -7.91 0.94 3.55
CA ASN A 64 -6.88 0.51 4.49
C ASN A 64 -6.83 1.52 5.65
N VAL A 65 -6.67 1.02 6.87
CA VAL A 65 -6.47 1.81 8.09
C VAL A 65 -5.21 1.31 8.77
N GLU A 66 -4.20 2.17 8.85
CA GLU A 66 -2.87 1.77 9.31
C GLU A 66 -2.06 2.91 9.91
N MET A 67 -1.02 2.55 10.67
CA MET A 67 -0.02 3.49 11.17
C MET A 67 1.17 3.52 10.20
N ILE A 68 1.53 4.70 9.70
CA ILE A 68 2.80 4.92 8.99
C ILE A 68 3.67 5.85 9.84
N GLY A 69 4.66 5.25 10.51
CA GLY A 69 5.42 5.96 11.55
C GLY A 69 4.49 6.35 12.70
N THR A 70 4.35 7.65 12.95
CA THR A 70 3.47 8.17 14.01
C THR A 70 2.10 8.64 13.52
N ALA A 71 1.84 8.58 12.21
CA ALA A 71 0.61 9.07 11.62
C ALA A 71 -0.40 7.93 11.38
N LEU A 72 -1.66 8.16 11.74
CA LEU A 72 -2.76 7.29 11.32
C LEU A 72 -3.15 7.66 9.90
N VAL A 73 -3.16 6.68 9.00
CA VAL A 73 -3.48 6.84 7.59
C VAL A 73 -4.73 6.05 7.27
N ILE A 74 -5.66 6.67 6.56
CA ILE A 74 -6.81 6.01 5.96
C ILE A 74 -6.67 6.15 4.45
N GLN A 75 -6.39 5.05 3.77
CA GLN A 75 -6.31 5.03 2.30
C GLN A 75 -7.63 4.62 1.68
N HIS A 76 -7.99 5.33 0.61
CA HIS A 76 -9.16 5.08 -0.21
C HIS A 76 -8.70 4.61 -1.59
N TYR A 77 -8.05 3.46 -1.65
CA TYR A 77 -7.44 2.94 -2.87
C TYR A 77 -8.50 2.56 -3.89
N VAL A 78 -8.54 3.28 -5.02
CA VAL A 78 -9.33 2.91 -6.20
C VAL A 78 -8.45 2.11 -7.15
N ALA A 79 -8.96 0.97 -7.62
CA ALA A 79 -8.26 0.16 -8.61
C ALA A 79 -8.26 0.85 -9.98
N GLU A 80 -7.08 1.27 -10.44
CA GLU A 80 -6.85 1.72 -11.81
C GLU A 80 -6.62 0.50 -12.73
N GLU A 81 -5.86 -0.48 -12.24
CA GLU A 81 -5.67 -1.79 -12.86
C GLU A 81 -5.75 -2.88 -11.80
N ALA A 82 -6.39 -4.00 -12.13
CA ALA A 82 -6.51 -5.12 -11.21
C ALA A 82 -6.59 -6.44 -11.97
N GLY A 83 -5.44 -7.10 -12.09
CA GLY A 83 -5.28 -8.41 -12.70
C GLY A 83 -4.42 -9.36 -11.87
N PRO A 84 -4.22 -10.59 -12.37
CA PRO A 84 -3.58 -11.64 -11.59
C PRO A 84 -2.13 -11.35 -11.21
N THR A 85 -1.37 -10.72 -12.11
CA THR A 85 0.07 -10.46 -11.91
C THR A 85 0.40 -9.00 -11.70
N TYR A 86 -0.57 -8.10 -11.86
CA TYR A 86 -0.37 -6.67 -11.66
C TYR A 86 -1.64 -6.01 -11.13
N CYS A 87 -1.51 -5.24 -10.07
CA CYS A 87 -2.53 -4.32 -9.60
C CYS A 87 -1.91 -2.93 -9.43
N ARG A 88 -2.65 -1.91 -9.86
CA ARG A 88 -2.33 -0.50 -9.65
C ARG A 88 -3.51 0.17 -8.97
N MET A 89 -3.26 0.79 -7.83
CA MET A 89 -4.28 1.46 -7.04
C MET A 89 -3.84 2.87 -6.70
N ASN A 90 -4.80 3.77 -6.69
CA ASN A 90 -4.57 5.18 -6.46
C ASN A 90 -5.49 5.67 -5.35
N SER A 91 -4.91 6.30 -4.34
CA SER A 91 -5.61 6.79 -3.15
C SER A 91 -5.35 8.27 -2.95
N ILE A 92 -6.40 9.01 -2.64
CA ILE A 92 -6.27 10.24 -1.85
C ILE A 92 -6.45 9.81 -0.39
N SER A 93 -5.35 9.78 0.34
CA SER A 93 -5.29 9.23 1.68
C SER A 93 -5.40 10.33 2.71
N ASP A 94 -6.25 10.13 3.71
CA ASP A 94 -6.31 10.99 4.88
C ASP A 94 -5.17 10.62 5.83
N VAL A 95 -4.47 11.64 6.33
CA VAL A 95 -3.36 11.49 7.26
C VAL A 95 -3.66 12.30 8.50
N PHE A 96 -3.74 11.61 9.64
CA PHE A 96 -3.98 12.20 10.95
C PHE A 96 -2.69 12.18 11.76
N THR A 97 -2.30 13.35 12.23
CA THR A 97 -1.13 13.57 13.09
C THR A 97 -1.56 14.25 14.38
N ALA A 98 -0.65 14.41 15.34
CA ALA A 98 -0.90 15.21 16.53
C ALA A 98 -1.22 16.69 16.22
N ALA A 99 -0.80 17.19 15.05
CA ALA A 99 -1.03 18.55 14.60
C ALA A 99 -2.34 18.71 13.79
N GLY A 100 -3.05 17.61 13.51
CA GLY A 100 -4.32 17.62 12.79
C GLY A 100 -4.31 16.75 11.54
N ARG A 101 -5.32 16.97 10.68
CA ARG A 101 -5.56 16.20 9.46
C ARG A 101 -4.99 16.90 8.24
N THR A 102 -4.38 16.12 7.36
CA THR A 102 -4.03 16.51 5.99
C THR A 102 -4.31 15.37 5.01
N GLN A 103 -3.97 15.55 3.74
CA GLN A 103 -4.20 14.55 2.69
C GLN A 103 -2.98 14.39 1.78
N VAL A 104 -2.65 13.15 1.43
CA VAL A 104 -1.57 12.82 0.48
C VAL A 104 -2.09 11.92 -0.61
N ASN A 105 -1.53 12.01 -1.81
CA ASN A 105 -1.78 11.01 -2.83
C ASN A 105 -0.83 9.83 -2.66
N VAL A 106 -1.35 8.61 -2.78
CA VAL A 106 -0.56 7.39 -2.72
C VAL A 106 -0.96 6.48 -3.86
N VAL A 107 0.04 6.16 -4.69
CA VAL A 107 -0.01 5.12 -5.69
C VAL A 107 0.60 3.86 -5.08
N TRP A 108 -0.16 2.79 -5.10
CA TRP A 108 0.27 1.46 -4.70
C TRP A 108 0.30 0.55 -5.93
N GLU A 109 1.36 -0.22 -6.09
CA GLU A 109 1.54 -1.13 -7.21
C GLU A 109 2.05 -2.47 -6.69
N LEU A 110 1.35 -3.52 -7.09
CA LEU A 110 1.67 -4.90 -6.75
C LEU A 110 1.97 -5.66 -8.02
N ASN A 111 3.14 -6.27 -8.10
CA ASN A 111 3.61 -6.95 -9.31
C ASN A 111 4.13 -8.35 -8.99
N ALA A 112 3.84 -9.31 -9.87
CA ALA A 112 4.37 -10.66 -9.83
C ALA A 112 5.09 -10.98 -11.14
N GLU A 113 6.35 -11.42 -11.04
CA GLU A 113 7.20 -11.75 -12.18
C GLU A 113 7.66 -13.20 -12.10
N LYS A 114 7.68 -13.88 -13.24
CA LYS A 114 8.21 -15.24 -13.34
C LYS A 114 9.72 -15.19 -13.19
N ILE A 115 10.25 -16.06 -12.33
CA ILE A 115 11.69 -16.27 -12.20
C ILE A 115 12.02 -17.76 -12.39
N GLU A 116 13.30 -18.09 -12.40
CA GLU A 116 13.77 -19.46 -12.62
C GLU A 116 13.23 -20.45 -11.56
N GLY A 117 13.16 -21.73 -11.94
CA GLY A 117 12.74 -22.80 -11.03
C GLY A 117 11.24 -22.86 -10.75
N GLY A 118 10.40 -22.23 -11.58
CA GLY A 118 8.94 -22.22 -11.37
C GLY A 118 8.52 -21.38 -10.16
N ARG A 119 9.33 -20.38 -9.80
CA ARG A 119 9.10 -19.46 -8.69
C ARG A 119 8.59 -18.12 -9.19
N THR A 120 8.09 -17.30 -8.28
CA THR A 120 7.61 -15.94 -8.58
C THR A 120 8.34 -14.93 -7.71
N ARG A 121 8.71 -13.79 -8.30
CA ARG A 121 9.11 -12.60 -7.57
C ARG A 121 7.91 -11.68 -7.40
N TYR A 122 7.48 -11.48 -6.16
CA TYR A 122 6.50 -10.46 -5.81
C TYR A 122 7.22 -9.15 -5.50
N THR A 123 6.69 -8.03 -5.97
CA THR A 123 7.19 -6.69 -5.69
C THR A 123 6.04 -5.78 -5.24
N ASN A 124 6.22 -5.12 -4.10
CA ASN A 124 5.31 -4.11 -3.54
C ASN A 124 5.95 -2.73 -3.69
N SER A 125 5.34 -1.86 -4.48
CA SER A 125 5.82 -0.50 -4.74
C SER A 125 4.82 0.54 -4.28
N VAL A 126 5.30 1.54 -3.55
CA VAL A 126 4.48 2.63 -3.02
C VAL A 126 5.15 3.96 -3.39
N THR A 127 4.41 4.82 -4.09
CA THR A 127 4.82 6.18 -4.43
C THR A 127 3.82 7.15 -3.85
N ALA A 128 4.29 8.14 -3.09
CA ALA A 128 3.45 9.20 -2.54
C ALA A 128 3.77 10.55 -3.17
N HIS A 129 2.73 11.33 -3.43
CA HIS A 129 2.83 12.69 -3.93
C HIS A 129 2.13 13.64 -2.95
N PRO A 130 2.67 14.85 -2.73
CA PRO A 130 1.99 15.83 -1.90
C PRO A 130 0.73 16.36 -2.60
N THR A 131 -0.25 16.77 -1.80
CA THR A 131 -1.39 17.56 -2.29
C THR A 131 -1.21 19.03 -1.92
N ASP A 132 -2.01 19.91 -2.51
CA ASP A 132 -2.12 21.31 -2.07
C ASP A 132 -2.46 21.43 -0.58
N ALA A 133 -3.32 20.56 -0.06
CA ALA A 133 -3.65 20.49 1.38
C ALA A 133 -2.44 20.08 2.25
N PHE A 134 -1.61 19.15 1.76
CA PHE A 134 -0.36 18.78 2.46
C PHE A 134 0.62 19.94 2.50
N MET A 135 0.82 20.62 1.37
CA MET A 135 1.75 21.74 1.30
C MET A 135 1.31 22.91 2.19
N ALA A 136 0.00 23.21 2.22
CA ALA A 136 -0.55 24.19 3.15
C ALA A 136 -0.35 23.79 4.62
N PHE A 137 -0.61 22.51 4.94
CA PHE A 137 -0.46 21.98 6.29
C PHE A 137 0.97 22.09 6.82
N ILE A 138 1.99 21.68 6.04
CA ILE A 138 3.38 21.79 6.48
C ILE A 138 3.83 23.24 6.63
N ALA A 139 3.38 24.14 5.74
CA ALA A 139 3.70 25.56 5.81
C ALA A 139 3.10 26.23 7.06
N GLU A 140 1.84 25.91 7.39
CA GLU A 140 1.17 26.38 8.61
C GLU A 140 1.93 25.97 9.89
N HIS A 141 2.55 24.80 9.87
CA HIS A 141 3.29 24.25 11.02
C HIS A 141 4.81 24.52 10.97
N GLY A 142 5.28 25.33 10.01
CA GLY A 142 6.69 25.68 9.87
C GLY A 142 7.61 24.49 9.54
N ILE A 143 7.07 23.44 8.91
CA ILE A 143 7.80 22.25 8.47
C ILE A 143 8.23 22.45 7.02
N THR A 144 9.52 22.23 6.73
CA THR A 144 10.03 22.28 5.36
C THR A 144 9.53 21.09 4.55
N TYR A 145 9.46 21.24 3.23
CA TYR A 145 9.12 20.12 2.35
C TYR A 145 10.13 18.98 2.50
N GLU A 146 11.41 19.31 2.57
CA GLU A 146 12.52 18.36 2.65
C GLU A 146 12.44 17.52 3.93
N ASP A 147 12.16 18.13 5.08
CA ASP A 147 12.01 17.41 6.35
C ASP A 147 10.77 16.51 6.31
N ALA A 148 9.65 17.02 5.78
CA ALA A 148 8.42 16.24 5.66
C ALA A 148 8.59 15.04 4.71
N ALA A 149 9.28 15.23 3.59
CA ALA A 149 9.61 14.18 2.63
C ALA A 149 10.56 13.14 3.24
N ALA A 150 11.63 13.58 3.93
CA ALA A 150 12.56 12.68 4.59
C ALA A 150 11.88 11.82 5.67
N ALA A 151 11.02 12.43 6.49
CA ALA A 151 10.24 11.73 7.50
C ALA A 151 9.29 10.70 6.85
N ARG A 152 8.54 11.10 5.81
CA ARG A 152 7.61 10.21 5.10
C ARG A 152 8.32 9.06 4.38
N GLN A 153 9.50 9.32 3.81
CA GLN A 153 10.35 8.33 3.15
C GLN A 153 10.86 7.30 4.14
N SER A 154 11.35 7.73 5.31
CA SER A 154 11.83 6.83 6.36
C SER A 154 10.71 5.92 6.85
N ALA A 155 9.58 6.51 7.27
CA ALA A 155 8.43 5.76 7.80
C ALA A 155 7.80 4.83 6.76
N GLY A 156 7.56 5.33 5.55
CA GLY A 156 6.97 4.54 4.47
C GLY A 156 7.88 3.43 3.96
N GLY A 157 9.18 3.71 3.86
CA GLY A 157 10.16 2.73 3.45
C GLY A 157 10.28 1.58 4.43
N ASP A 158 10.32 1.86 5.74
CA ASP A 158 10.33 0.79 6.75
C ASP A 158 9.05 -0.03 6.74
N HIS A 159 7.89 0.62 6.63
CA HIS A 159 6.59 -0.06 6.58
C HIS A 159 6.51 -1.01 5.37
N ASN A 160 6.78 -0.51 4.16
CA ASN A 160 6.75 -1.32 2.93
C ASN A 160 7.77 -2.48 3.00
N ARG A 161 8.98 -2.23 3.55
CA ARG A 161 10.00 -3.27 3.73
C ARG A 161 9.51 -4.41 4.62
N ARG A 162 8.76 -4.11 5.69
CA ARG A 162 8.25 -5.10 6.63
C ARG A 162 7.06 -5.88 6.06
N GLU A 163 6.14 -5.20 5.39
CA GLU A 163 4.92 -5.85 4.89
C GLU A 163 5.17 -6.73 3.66
N THR A 164 6.10 -6.34 2.77
CA THR A 164 6.34 -7.05 1.50
C THR A 164 6.52 -8.56 1.65
N PRO A 165 7.42 -9.07 2.51
CA PRO A 165 7.57 -10.52 2.66
C PRO A 165 6.32 -11.20 3.23
N LEU A 166 5.52 -10.48 4.02
CA LEU A 166 4.32 -11.02 4.64
C LEU A 166 3.13 -11.02 3.68
N PHE A 167 3.00 -10.01 2.81
CA PHE A 167 2.10 -10.03 1.66
C PHE A 167 2.47 -11.16 0.70
N ALA A 168 3.76 -11.30 0.35
CA ALA A 168 4.22 -12.38 -0.52
C ALA A 168 3.84 -13.76 0.05
N ALA A 169 4.05 -13.99 1.35
CA ALA A 169 3.67 -15.23 2.01
C ALA A 169 2.14 -15.44 2.04
N SER A 170 1.36 -14.37 2.23
CA SER A 170 -0.11 -14.41 2.19
C SER A 170 -0.65 -14.78 0.81
N ILE A 171 -0.12 -14.14 -0.24
CA ILE A 171 -0.42 -14.44 -1.64
C ILE A 171 -0.05 -15.89 -1.96
N ALA A 172 1.12 -16.35 -1.51
CA ALA A 172 1.57 -17.72 -1.74
C ALA A 172 0.60 -18.76 -1.14
N ARG A 173 0.18 -18.58 0.12
CA ARG A 173 -0.81 -19.45 0.77
C ARG A 173 -2.10 -19.50 -0.01
N LYS A 174 -2.63 -18.32 -0.38
CA LYS A 174 -3.86 -18.20 -1.16
C LYS A 174 -3.75 -18.92 -2.51
N ALA A 175 -2.63 -18.77 -3.22
CA ALA A 175 -2.36 -19.44 -4.49
C ALA A 175 -2.23 -20.97 -4.37
N LEU A 176 -1.79 -21.46 -3.21
CA LEU A 176 -1.67 -22.90 -2.92
C LEU A 176 -2.94 -23.50 -2.29
N GLY A 177 -3.94 -22.69 -1.96
CA GLY A 177 -5.15 -23.14 -1.26
C GLY A 177 -4.90 -23.45 0.22
N GLU A 178 -3.85 -22.90 0.81
CA GLU A 178 -3.49 -23.09 2.21
C GLU A 178 -4.26 -22.13 3.13
N PRO A 179 -4.65 -22.56 4.34
CA PRO A 179 -5.33 -21.69 5.28
C PRO A 179 -4.40 -20.61 5.83
N ASN A 180 -4.97 -19.46 6.20
CA ASN A 180 -4.24 -18.44 6.93
C ASN A 180 -3.86 -18.94 8.33
N PRO A 181 -2.72 -18.49 8.88
CA PRO A 181 -2.32 -18.84 10.24
C PRO A 181 -3.34 -18.28 11.24
N THR A 182 -3.61 -19.05 12.31
CA THR A 182 -4.48 -18.66 13.42
C THR A 182 -3.73 -17.83 14.45
#